data_AF-A0A519MEJ2-F1
#
_entry.id   AF-A0A519MEJ2-F1
#
_cell.length_a   1.000
_cell.length_b   1.000
_cell.length_c   1.000
_cell.angle_alpha   90.00
_cell.angle_beta   90.00
_cell.angle_gamma   90.00
#
_symmetry.space_group_name_H-M   'P 1'
#
loop_
_entity.id
_entity.type
_entity.pdbx_description
1 polymer ?
#
loop_
_entity_poly.entity_id
_entity_poly.type
_entity_poly.pdbx_seq_one_letter_code
_entity_poly.pdbx_strand_id
1 'polypeptide(L)'
;HNAMMAFVYSSLEDADVILFVTDIYEKHDEEPVVERLRKTVDTPIYILVNKIDQADQAEVEAKLAYWKEQLPNATDVLPISALNAFGTERVLQLVLEHLPLHPPYYPKDELTDKPERFFAAEMVREKIFKLYKKEVPYSCEVAIEEFKEDDDIIRIRGVIYVERNSQKGIIIGAKGEALKKVGTWAREEMEKFFQKKVFLELFVKVNENWRTDAKALTRFGYQ
;
A
#
# COMPACT_ATOMS: atom_id res chain seq x y z
N HIS A 1 10.56 11.73 -0.22
CA HIS A 1 11.23 10.43 -0.49
C HIS A 1 11.85 9.87 0.79
N ASN A 2 12.66 10.64 1.52
CA ASN A 2 13.34 10.17 2.74
C ASN A 2 12.41 9.69 3.88
N ALA A 3 11.24 10.29 4.10
CA ALA A 3 10.31 9.85 5.15
C ALA A 3 9.63 8.51 4.85
N MET A 4 9.29 8.24 3.59
CA MET A 4 8.70 6.96 3.17
C MET A 4 9.71 5.82 3.27
N MET A 5 10.98 6.11 2.95
CA MET A 5 12.07 5.17 3.17
C MET A 5 12.37 4.97 4.66
N ALA A 6 12.24 6.01 5.50
CA ALA A 6 12.40 5.88 6.95
C ALA A 6 11.37 4.92 7.57
N PHE A 7 10.12 4.94 7.11
CA PHE A 7 9.08 3.98 7.55
C PHE A 7 9.40 2.53 7.14
N VAL A 8 9.90 2.34 5.91
CA VAL A 8 10.38 1.02 5.46
C VAL A 8 11.54 0.56 6.35
N TYR A 9 12.42 1.48 6.73
CA TYR A 9 13.59 1.17 7.54
C TYR A 9 13.29 0.83 9.00
N SER A 10 12.34 1.51 9.65
CA SER A 10 11.91 1.17 11.01
C SER A 10 11.20 -0.18 11.05
N SER A 11 10.39 -0.48 10.03
CA SER A 11 9.66 -1.75 9.93
C SER A 11 10.58 -2.98 9.82
N LEU A 12 11.83 -2.79 9.37
CA LEU A 12 12.82 -3.87 9.27
C LEU A 12 13.51 -4.19 10.61
N GLU A 13 13.50 -3.27 11.58
CA GLU A 13 14.22 -3.45 12.86
C GLU A 13 13.42 -4.32 13.86
N ASP A 14 12.10 -4.26 13.82
CA ASP A 14 11.19 -4.99 14.73
C ASP A 14 10.55 -6.25 14.09
N ALA A 15 11.01 -6.66 12.91
CA ALA A 15 10.40 -7.78 12.19
C ALA A 15 10.85 -9.14 12.72
N ASP A 16 9.88 -10.02 13.00
CA ASP A 16 10.13 -11.46 13.26
C ASP A 16 10.44 -12.24 11.98
N VAL A 17 9.88 -11.79 10.84
CA VAL A 17 10.08 -12.38 9.50
C VAL A 17 10.05 -11.26 8.47
N ILE A 18 11.00 -11.28 7.53
CA ILE A 18 11.04 -10.31 6.43
C ILE A 18 10.62 -10.99 5.12
N LEU A 19 9.61 -10.43 4.47
CA LEU A 19 9.20 -10.81 3.12
C LEU A 19 9.66 -9.74 2.13
N PHE A 20 10.68 -10.05 1.33
CA PHE A 20 11.17 -9.16 0.29
C PHE A 20 10.53 -9.52 -1.05
N VAL A 21 9.60 -8.69 -1.52
CA VAL A 21 8.83 -8.95 -2.75
C VAL A 21 9.46 -8.21 -3.92
N THR A 22 9.81 -8.96 -4.95
CA THR A 22 10.33 -8.49 -6.24
C THR A 22 9.46 -9.05 -7.37
N ASP A 23 9.65 -8.59 -8.61
CA ASP A 23 8.94 -9.16 -9.76
C ASP A 23 9.88 -9.69 -10.84
N ILE A 24 9.32 -10.47 -11.77
CA ILE A 24 10.10 -11.14 -12.81
C ILE A 24 10.79 -10.18 -13.79
N TYR A 25 10.24 -8.97 -13.96
CA TYR A 25 10.75 -7.95 -14.88
C TYR A 25 11.48 -6.82 -14.16
N GLU A 26 11.64 -6.91 -12.85
CA GLU A 26 12.23 -5.88 -12.03
C GLU A 26 13.69 -5.67 -12.45
N LYS A 27 13.99 -4.44 -12.85
CA LYS A 27 15.31 -4.01 -13.34
C LYS A 27 15.84 -2.82 -12.53
N HIS A 28 15.08 -2.33 -11.55
CA HIS A 28 15.49 -1.18 -10.76
C HIS A 28 16.63 -1.52 -9.81
N ASP A 29 17.40 -0.48 -9.49
CA ASP A 29 18.49 -0.53 -8.53
C ASP A 29 17.92 -0.54 -7.11
N GLU A 30 17.70 -1.74 -6.56
CA GLU A 30 17.24 -1.95 -5.19
C GLU A 30 18.39 -1.94 -4.17
N GLU A 31 19.61 -1.55 -4.59
CA GLU A 31 20.82 -1.65 -3.77
C GLU A 31 20.69 -1.06 -2.36
N PRO A 32 20.00 0.09 -2.12
CA PRO A 32 19.85 0.60 -0.76
C PRO A 32 19.07 -0.33 0.19
N VAL A 33 18.04 -1.02 -0.32
CA VAL A 33 17.24 -1.96 0.46
C VAL A 33 18.00 -3.28 0.60
N VAL A 34 18.57 -3.77 -0.50
CA VAL A 34 19.36 -5.01 -0.53
C VAL A 34 20.58 -4.92 0.38
N GLU A 35 21.31 -3.80 0.39
CA GLU A 35 22.46 -3.59 1.28
C GLU A 35 22.05 -3.65 2.75
N ARG A 36 20.86 -3.17 3.10
CA ARG A 36 20.35 -3.23 4.47
C ARG A 36 19.88 -4.65 4.83
N LEU A 37 19.21 -5.33 3.92
CA LEU A 37 18.86 -6.74 4.08
C LEU A 37 20.12 -7.61 4.25
N ARG A 38 21.22 -7.32 3.53
CA ARG A 38 22.52 -8.00 3.71
C ARG A 38 23.11 -7.80 5.11
N LYS A 39 22.80 -6.68 5.78
CA LYS A 39 23.24 -6.37 7.16
C LYS A 39 22.32 -6.96 8.22
N THR A 40 21.18 -7.55 7.84
CA THR A 40 20.25 -8.20 8.75
C THR A 40 20.72 -9.64 9.02
N VAL A 41 20.98 -9.97 10.29
CA VAL A 41 21.64 -11.23 10.67
C VAL A 41 20.73 -12.18 11.44
N ASP A 42 19.73 -11.66 12.16
CA ASP A 42 18.95 -12.46 13.13
C ASP A 42 17.48 -12.68 12.73
N THR A 43 17.03 -12.09 11.61
CA THR A 43 15.66 -12.20 11.13
C THR A 43 15.62 -13.03 9.84
N PRO A 44 14.79 -14.08 9.73
CA PRO A 44 14.64 -14.85 8.49
C PRO A 44 14.11 -13.97 7.35
N ILE A 45 14.75 -14.05 6.20
CA ILE A 45 14.41 -13.26 5.01
C ILE A 45 13.97 -14.21 3.89
N TYR A 46 12.74 -14.04 3.42
CA TYR A 46 12.21 -14.75 2.26
C TYR A 46 12.08 -13.82 1.08
N ILE A 47 12.74 -14.14 -0.03
CA ILE A 47 12.59 -13.39 -1.27
C ILE A 47 11.44 -14.01 -2.07
N LEU A 48 10.44 -13.20 -2.40
CA LEU A 48 9.27 -13.61 -3.15
C LEU A 48 9.35 -13.04 -4.57
N VAL A 49 9.70 -13.87 -5.54
CA VAL A 49 9.71 -13.50 -6.96
C VAL A 49 8.28 -13.62 -7.49
N ASN A 50 7.58 -12.50 -7.56
CA ASN A 50 6.18 -12.43 -7.95
C ASN A 50 6.00 -12.29 -9.47
N LYS A 51 4.76 -12.50 -9.93
CA LYS A 51 4.34 -12.43 -11.35
C LYS A 51 4.97 -13.50 -12.26
N ILE A 52 5.29 -14.67 -11.72
CA ILE A 52 5.83 -15.78 -12.52
C ILE A 52 4.88 -16.26 -13.63
N ASP A 53 3.58 -15.95 -13.50
CA ASP A 53 2.57 -16.22 -14.53
C ASP A 53 2.79 -15.47 -15.85
N GLN A 54 3.71 -14.49 -15.86
CA GLN A 54 4.02 -13.67 -17.03
C GLN A 54 5.27 -14.16 -17.77
N ALA A 55 6.01 -15.14 -17.22
CA ALA A 55 7.31 -15.56 -17.72
C ALA A 55 7.38 -17.08 -17.91
N ASP A 56 8.38 -17.52 -18.67
CA ASP A 56 8.65 -18.94 -18.83
C ASP A 56 9.53 -19.50 -17.69
N GLN A 57 9.65 -20.83 -17.67
CA GLN A 57 10.41 -21.54 -16.63
C GLN A 57 11.88 -21.10 -16.56
N ALA A 58 12.52 -20.84 -17.70
CA ALA A 58 13.92 -20.48 -17.76
C ALA A 58 14.16 -19.07 -17.21
N GLU A 59 13.25 -18.14 -17.52
CA GLU A 59 13.26 -16.77 -16.98
C GLU A 59 13.08 -16.78 -15.45
N VAL A 60 12.14 -17.59 -14.94
CA VAL A 60 11.91 -17.75 -13.50
C VAL A 60 13.14 -18.32 -12.82
N GLU A 61 13.71 -19.42 -13.33
CA GLU A 61 14.92 -20.04 -12.78
C GLU A 61 16.11 -19.07 -12.74
N ALA A 62 16.31 -18.31 -13.82
CA ALA A 62 17.36 -17.30 -13.89
C ALA A 62 17.17 -16.20 -12.83
N LYS A 63 15.93 -15.74 -12.62
CA LYS A 63 15.63 -14.70 -11.63
C LYS A 63 15.79 -15.21 -10.20
N LEU A 64 15.40 -16.46 -9.93
CA LEU A 64 15.61 -17.10 -8.63
C LEU A 64 17.12 -17.24 -8.33
N ALA A 65 17.92 -17.67 -9.31
CA ALA A 65 19.37 -17.77 -9.18
C ALA A 65 20.01 -16.41 -8.91
N TYR A 66 19.62 -15.38 -9.69
CA TYR A 66 20.07 -14.01 -9.49
C TYR A 66 19.84 -13.54 -8.05
N TRP A 67 18.63 -13.72 -7.50
CA TRP A 67 18.31 -13.26 -6.15
C TRP A 67 19.03 -14.03 -5.05
N LYS A 68 19.28 -15.34 -5.25
CA LYS A 68 20.14 -16.12 -4.35
C LYS A 68 21.57 -15.58 -4.30
N GLU A 69 22.09 -15.10 -5.42
CA GLU A 69 23.42 -14.46 -5.47
C GLU A 69 23.42 -13.06 -4.86
N GLN A 70 22.37 -12.26 -5.12
CA GLN A 70 22.29 -10.88 -4.62
C GLN A 70 22.13 -10.78 -3.11
N LEU A 71 21.43 -11.73 -2.49
CA LEU A 71 21.16 -11.76 -1.06
C LEU A 71 21.43 -13.16 -0.48
N PRO A 72 22.71 -13.55 -0.30
CA PRO A 72 23.08 -14.89 0.15
C PRO A 72 22.64 -15.22 1.58
N ASN A 73 22.32 -14.22 2.39
CA ASN A 73 21.78 -14.39 3.74
C ASN A 73 20.25 -14.60 3.75
N ALA A 74 19.58 -14.60 2.58
CA ALA A 74 18.18 -14.98 2.51
C ALA A 74 17.97 -16.45 2.90
N THR A 75 16.93 -16.70 3.68
CA THR A 75 16.53 -18.04 4.12
C THR A 75 16.02 -18.88 2.96
N ASP A 76 15.23 -18.29 2.06
CA ASP A 76 14.80 -18.95 0.81
C ASP A 76 14.39 -17.93 -0.26
N VAL A 77 14.34 -18.37 -1.51
CA VAL A 77 13.88 -17.60 -2.67
C VAL A 77 12.77 -18.37 -3.37
N LEU A 78 11.56 -17.83 -3.33
CA LEU A 78 10.33 -18.51 -3.71
C LEU A 78 9.68 -17.87 -4.93
N PRO A 79 9.31 -18.66 -5.95
CA PRO A 79 8.48 -18.19 -7.05
C PRO A 79 7.01 -18.13 -6.62
N ILE A 80 6.35 -16.99 -6.82
CA ILE A 80 4.92 -16.82 -6.52
C ILE A 80 4.16 -16.16 -7.67
N SER A 81 2.86 -16.45 -7.77
CA SER A 81 1.91 -15.60 -8.50
C SER A 81 0.82 -15.19 -7.53
N ALA A 82 0.94 -13.99 -6.98
CA ALA A 82 -0.05 -13.46 -6.04
C ALA A 82 -1.45 -13.34 -6.68
N LEU A 83 -1.49 -13.04 -7.99
CA LEU A 83 -2.75 -12.94 -8.74
C LEU A 83 -3.47 -14.30 -8.85
N ASN A 84 -2.72 -15.37 -9.05
CA ASN A 84 -3.26 -16.72 -9.24
C ASN A 84 -3.19 -17.58 -7.96
N ALA A 85 -2.84 -16.99 -6.82
CA ALA A 85 -2.60 -17.67 -5.54
C ALA A 85 -1.58 -18.84 -5.63
N PHE A 86 -0.63 -18.78 -6.57
CA PHE A 86 0.43 -19.78 -6.67
C PHE A 86 1.53 -19.47 -5.66
N GLY A 87 1.90 -20.47 -4.86
CA GLY A 87 3.00 -20.37 -3.88
C GLY A 87 2.67 -19.58 -2.61
N THR A 88 1.52 -18.89 -2.55
CA THR A 88 1.15 -18.04 -1.41
C THR A 88 0.89 -18.82 -0.12
N GLU A 89 0.34 -20.04 -0.23
CA GLU A 89 0.12 -20.93 0.92
C GLU A 89 1.46 -21.35 1.58
N ARG A 90 2.48 -21.61 0.77
CA ARG A 90 3.82 -21.93 1.28
C ARG A 90 4.43 -20.73 2.02
N VAL A 91 4.23 -19.52 1.50
CA VAL A 91 4.67 -18.29 2.17
C VAL A 91 3.99 -18.15 3.54
N LEU A 92 2.67 -18.37 3.61
CA LEU A 92 1.95 -18.32 4.88
C LEU A 92 2.49 -19.32 5.90
N GLN A 93 2.75 -20.56 5.48
CA GLN A 93 3.33 -21.58 6.35
C GLN A 93 4.70 -21.17 6.90
N LEU A 94 5.58 -20.64 6.05
CA LEU A 94 6.90 -20.18 6.46
C LEU A 94 6.84 -19.04 7.48
N VAL A 95 5.90 -18.11 7.31
CA VAL A 95 5.65 -17.05 8.28
C VAL A 95 5.18 -17.64 9.61
N LEU A 96 4.23 -18.58 9.59
CA LEU A 96 3.73 -19.24 10.80
C LEU A 96 4.80 -20.05 11.54
N GLU A 97 5.75 -20.66 10.82
CA GLU A 97 6.86 -21.42 11.40
C GLU A 97 7.85 -20.54 12.19
N HIS A 98 7.97 -19.26 11.84
CA HIS A 98 8.96 -18.35 12.45
C HIS A 98 8.34 -17.30 13.38
N LEU A 99 7.02 -17.17 13.41
CA LEU A 99 6.34 -16.26 14.33
C LEU A 99 6.52 -16.72 15.79
N PRO A 100 6.89 -15.83 16.71
CA PRO A 100 7.00 -16.16 18.13
C PRO A 100 5.62 -16.49 18.71
N LEU A 101 5.60 -17.44 19.64
CA LEU A 101 4.38 -17.73 20.39
C LEU A 101 4.09 -16.58 21.35
N HIS A 102 3.00 -15.86 21.12
CA HIS A 102 2.53 -14.78 21.99
C HIS A 102 1.01 -14.78 22.09
N PRO A 103 0.40 -14.30 23.21
CA PRO A 103 -1.01 -13.97 23.24
C PRO A 103 -1.42 -13.04 22.08
N PRO A 104 -2.66 -13.11 21.59
CA PRO A 104 -3.14 -12.14 20.60
C PRO A 104 -2.97 -10.72 21.15
N TYR A 105 -2.23 -9.87 20.43
CA TYR A 105 -2.09 -8.45 20.76
C TYR A 105 -3.38 -7.66 20.48
N TYR A 106 -4.22 -8.16 19.57
CA TYR A 106 -5.48 -7.57 19.16
C TYR A 106 -6.65 -8.57 19.36
N PRO A 107 -7.87 -8.09 19.67
CA PRO A 107 -9.09 -8.89 19.67
C PRO A 107 -9.33 -9.61 18.32
N LYS A 108 -9.98 -10.78 18.34
CA LYS A 108 -10.23 -11.57 17.12
C LYS A 108 -11.21 -10.91 16.14
N ASP A 109 -12.02 -10.00 16.65
CA ASP A 109 -13.00 -9.18 15.96
C ASP A 109 -12.40 -7.88 15.40
N GLU A 110 -11.19 -7.51 15.83
CA GLU A 110 -10.45 -6.38 15.29
C GLU A 110 -9.63 -6.83 14.06
N LEU A 111 -10.20 -6.65 12.87
CA LEU A 111 -9.52 -6.96 11.61
C LEU A 111 -8.31 -6.04 11.34
N THR A 112 -8.23 -4.89 12.04
CA THR A 112 -7.26 -3.82 11.79
C THR A 112 -7.26 -2.81 12.94
N ASP A 113 -6.08 -2.27 13.27
CA ASP A 113 -5.87 -1.17 14.22
C ASP A 113 -6.16 0.22 13.61
N LYS A 114 -6.52 0.26 12.32
CA LYS A 114 -6.68 1.52 11.59
C LYS A 114 -8.07 2.12 11.83
N PRO A 115 -8.18 3.45 12.04
CA PRO A 115 -9.47 4.09 12.24
C PRO A 115 -10.32 4.03 10.96
N GLU A 116 -11.65 4.06 11.08
CA GLU A 116 -12.58 4.05 9.93
C GLU A 116 -12.28 5.14 8.89
N ARG A 117 -11.76 6.28 9.35
CA ARG A 117 -11.27 7.38 8.51
C ARG A 117 -10.16 6.95 7.56
N PHE A 118 -9.27 6.06 7.99
CA PHE A 118 -8.23 5.49 7.15
C PHE A 118 -8.86 4.69 6.00
N PHE A 119 -9.77 3.77 6.29
CA PHE A 119 -10.47 3.01 5.23
C PHE A 119 -11.21 3.90 4.26
N ALA A 120 -11.91 4.92 4.77
CA ALA A 120 -12.58 5.88 3.91
C ALA A 120 -11.59 6.62 2.99
N ALA A 121 -10.41 7.02 3.48
CA ALA A 121 -9.37 7.61 2.66
C ALA A 121 -8.80 6.62 1.63
N GLU A 122 -8.49 5.38 2.04
CA GLU A 122 -7.96 4.32 1.16
C GLU A 122 -8.92 3.99 0.03
N MET A 123 -10.23 3.84 0.31
CA MET A 123 -11.23 3.55 -0.72
C MET A 123 -11.27 4.65 -1.78
N VAL A 124 -11.22 5.92 -1.37
CA VAL A 124 -11.13 7.05 -2.32
C VAL A 124 -9.82 6.99 -3.10
N ARG A 125 -8.68 6.75 -2.42
CA ARG A 125 -7.35 6.67 -3.05
C ARG A 125 -7.30 5.55 -4.08
N GLU A 126 -7.84 4.38 -3.77
CA GLU A 126 -7.95 3.23 -4.67
C GLU A 126 -8.75 3.59 -5.93
N LYS A 127 -9.86 4.34 -5.81
CA LYS A 127 -10.65 4.77 -6.98
C LYS A 127 -9.91 5.81 -7.82
N ILE A 128 -9.10 6.67 -7.21
CA ILE A 128 -8.17 7.55 -7.92
C ILE A 128 -7.16 6.68 -8.71
N PHE A 129 -6.54 5.68 -8.07
CA PHE A 129 -5.62 4.75 -8.74
C PHE A 129 -6.26 4.01 -9.91
N LYS A 130 -7.51 3.58 -9.77
CA LYS A 130 -8.24 2.87 -10.84
C LYS A 130 -8.62 3.78 -12.01
N LEU A 131 -9.00 5.03 -11.74
CA LEU A 131 -9.54 5.92 -12.77
C LEU A 131 -8.46 6.70 -13.52
N TYR A 132 -7.43 7.18 -12.82
CA TYR A 132 -6.39 8.03 -13.42
C TYR A 132 -5.15 7.21 -13.80
N LYS A 133 -4.37 7.74 -14.74
CA LYS A 133 -3.13 7.11 -15.22
C LYS A 133 -1.94 8.06 -15.03
N LYS A 134 -0.75 7.57 -15.37
CA LYS A 134 0.52 8.32 -15.33
C LYS A 134 0.83 8.79 -13.90
N GLU A 135 1.24 10.04 -13.73
CA GLU A 135 1.75 10.60 -12.48
C GLU A 135 0.65 10.99 -11.47
N VAL A 136 -0.60 11.13 -11.92
CA VAL A 136 -1.70 11.66 -11.10
C VAL A 136 -2.00 10.79 -9.88
N PRO A 137 -2.19 9.45 -10.00
CA PRO A 137 -2.43 8.59 -8.83
C PRO A 137 -1.35 8.73 -7.75
N TYR A 138 -0.10 8.88 -8.17
CA TYR A 138 1.05 8.95 -7.28
C TYR A 138 1.28 10.34 -6.69
N SER A 139 0.54 11.37 -7.13
CA SER A 139 0.72 12.76 -6.70
C SER A 139 -0.47 13.26 -5.87
N CYS A 140 -1.33 12.35 -5.42
CA CYS A 140 -2.53 12.66 -4.65
C CYS A 140 -2.42 12.12 -3.22
N GLU A 141 -2.98 12.85 -2.27
CA GLU A 141 -3.20 12.42 -0.89
C GLU A 141 -4.66 12.61 -0.51
N VAL A 142 -5.24 11.69 0.25
CA VAL A 142 -6.64 11.78 0.67
C VAL A 142 -6.70 11.92 2.17
N ALA A 143 -7.23 13.04 2.65
CA ALA A 143 -7.46 13.27 4.07
C ALA A 143 -8.96 13.36 4.36
N ILE A 144 -9.42 12.67 5.41
CA ILE A 144 -10.79 12.80 5.91
C ILE A 144 -10.82 13.91 6.96
N GLU A 145 -11.41 15.07 6.61
CA GLU A 145 -11.57 16.22 7.50
C GLU A 145 -12.74 16.00 8.48
N GLU A 146 -13.81 15.34 8.04
CA GLU A 146 -15.02 15.10 8.83
C GLU A 146 -15.50 13.66 8.63
N PHE A 147 -15.82 12.98 9.73
CA PHE A 147 -16.47 11.68 9.74
C PHE A 147 -17.49 11.72 10.88
N LYS A 148 -18.76 11.81 10.52
CA LYS A 148 -19.89 11.83 11.45
C LYS A 148 -20.77 10.64 11.18
N GLU A 149 -20.86 9.77 12.15
CA GLU A 149 -21.72 8.60 12.11
C GLU A 149 -23.00 8.89 12.90
N ASP A 150 -24.13 8.77 12.22
CA ASP A 150 -25.46 8.71 12.83
C ASP A 150 -25.99 7.26 12.70
N ASP A 151 -27.18 7.00 13.23
CA ASP A 151 -27.77 5.65 13.28
C ASP A 151 -27.86 5.00 11.89
N ASP A 152 -28.39 5.72 10.90
CA ASP A 152 -28.66 5.19 9.54
C ASP A 152 -27.66 5.64 8.46
N ILE A 153 -26.87 6.68 8.74
CA ILE A 153 -26.04 7.35 7.72
C ILE A 153 -24.70 7.83 8.28
N ILE A 154 -23.66 7.67 7.49
CA ILE A 154 -22.33 8.23 7.74
C ILE A 154 -22.12 9.41 6.79
N ARG A 155 -21.77 10.57 7.34
CA ARG A 155 -21.42 11.79 6.58
C ARG A 155 -19.91 11.99 6.63
N ILE A 156 -19.29 11.91 5.45
CA ILE A 156 -17.84 11.95 5.29
C ILE A 156 -17.47 13.15 4.42
N ARG A 157 -16.54 13.97 4.90
CA ARG A 157 -15.90 15.04 4.13
C ARG A 157 -14.44 14.71 3.91
N GLY A 158 -14.07 14.48 2.66
CA GLY A 158 -12.71 14.18 2.22
C GLY A 158 -12.10 15.32 1.39
N VAL A 159 -10.78 15.46 1.51
CA VAL A 159 -9.98 16.34 0.66
C VAL A 159 -8.93 15.54 -0.06
N ILE A 160 -8.95 15.65 -1.39
CA ILE A 160 -7.89 15.16 -2.27
C ILE A 160 -6.90 16.30 -2.45
N TYR A 161 -5.72 16.16 -1.86
CA TYR A 161 -4.60 17.06 -2.06
C TYR A 161 -3.82 16.66 -3.29
N VAL A 162 -3.49 17.64 -4.13
CA VAL A 162 -2.60 17.48 -5.29
C VAL A 162 -1.46 18.49 -5.23
N GLU A 163 -0.35 18.22 -5.92
CA GLU A 163 0.81 19.12 -5.91
C GLU A 163 0.65 20.32 -6.85
N ARG A 164 -0.10 20.17 -7.96
CA ARG A 164 -0.18 21.20 -9.01
C ARG A 164 -1.62 21.51 -9.42
N ASN A 165 -1.87 22.74 -9.84
CA ASN A 165 -3.17 23.16 -10.37
C ASN A 165 -3.62 22.36 -11.61
N SER A 166 -2.68 21.93 -12.46
CA SER A 166 -3.01 21.06 -13.61
C SER A 166 -3.60 19.73 -13.16
N GLN A 167 -3.04 19.11 -12.13
CA GLN A 167 -3.53 17.86 -11.54
C GLN A 167 -4.93 18.06 -10.93
N LYS A 168 -5.17 19.20 -10.27
CA LYS A 168 -6.50 19.54 -9.75
C LYS A 168 -7.55 19.53 -10.86
N GLY A 169 -7.24 20.12 -12.02
CA GLY A 169 -8.12 20.08 -13.19
C GLY A 169 -8.40 18.66 -13.68
N ILE A 170 -7.38 17.78 -13.68
CA ILE A 170 -7.51 16.38 -14.09
C ILE A 170 -8.40 15.60 -13.11
N ILE A 171 -8.19 15.74 -11.81
CA ILE A 171 -8.99 15.07 -10.78
C ILE A 171 -10.46 15.49 -10.88
N ILE A 172 -10.73 16.79 -11.02
CA ILE A 172 -12.10 17.28 -11.16
C ILE A 172 -12.73 16.75 -12.47
N GLY A 173 -11.99 16.83 -13.58
CA GLY A 173 -12.47 16.46 -14.90
C GLY A 173 -13.46 17.49 -15.46
N ALA A 174 -13.88 17.28 -16.71
CA ALA A 174 -14.85 18.16 -17.36
C ALA A 174 -16.15 18.21 -16.54
N LYS A 175 -16.58 19.41 -16.14
CA LYS A 175 -17.80 19.64 -15.33
C LYS A 175 -17.88 18.81 -14.03
N GLY A 176 -16.75 18.36 -13.50
CA GLY A 176 -16.72 17.52 -12.28
C GLY A 176 -17.04 16.05 -12.51
N GLU A 177 -17.15 15.59 -13.76
CA GLU A 177 -17.58 14.21 -14.07
C GLU A 177 -16.60 13.15 -13.53
N ALA A 178 -15.30 13.40 -13.59
CA ALA A 178 -14.29 12.46 -13.10
C ALA A 178 -14.34 12.34 -11.57
N LEU A 179 -14.39 13.48 -10.86
CA LEU A 179 -14.51 13.48 -9.40
C LEU A 179 -15.82 12.85 -8.93
N LYS A 180 -16.93 13.11 -9.63
CA LYS A 180 -18.23 12.47 -9.36
C LYS A 180 -18.12 10.95 -9.47
N LYS A 181 -17.42 10.45 -10.49
CA LYS A 181 -17.19 9.02 -10.70
C LYS A 181 -16.36 8.39 -9.58
N VAL A 182 -15.25 9.03 -9.17
CA VAL A 182 -14.45 8.62 -8.00
C VAL A 182 -15.31 8.56 -6.74
N GLY A 183 -16.04 9.64 -6.44
CA GLY A 183 -16.90 9.71 -5.26
C GLY A 183 -18.02 8.67 -5.27
N THR A 184 -18.59 8.37 -6.44
CA THR A 184 -19.66 7.37 -6.58
C THR A 184 -19.12 5.97 -6.27
N TRP A 185 -18.01 5.59 -6.89
CA TRP A 185 -17.37 4.29 -6.68
C TRP A 185 -16.88 4.10 -5.24
N ALA A 186 -16.28 5.13 -4.65
CA ALA A 186 -15.83 5.09 -3.27
C ALA A 186 -17.01 4.97 -2.30
N ARG A 187 -18.07 5.76 -2.50
CA ARG A 187 -19.29 5.71 -1.67
C ARG A 187 -19.96 4.33 -1.73
N GLU A 188 -20.09 3.73 -2.91
CA GLU A 188 -20.69 2.40 -3.06
C GLU A 188 -19.91 1.30 -2.33
N GLU A 189 -18.59 1.41 -2.29
CA GLU A 189 -17.74 0.51 -1.51
C GLU A 189 -17.84 0.77 -0.01
N MET A 190 -17.83 2.04 0.40
CA MET A 190 -18.02 2.43 1.81
C MET A 190 -19.37 1.93 2.34
N GLU A 191 -20.46 2.04 1.57
CA GLU A 191 -21.77 1.53 1.99
C GLU A 191 -21.76 0.01 2.21
N LYS A 192 -21.01 -0.73 1.40
CA LYS A 192 -20.83 -2.18 1.59
C LYS A 192 -19.93 -2.49 2.77
N PHE A 193 -18.92 -1.67 3.03
CA PHE A 193 -17.97 -1.90 4.11
C PHE A 193 -18.60 -1.56 5.48
N PHE A 194 -19.19 -0.37 5.61
CA PHE A 194 -19.79 0.12 6.85
C PHE A 194 -21.22 -0.39 7.10
N GLN A 195 -21.84 -1.05 6.11
CA GLN A 195 -23.24 -1.55 6.20
C GLN A 195 -24.25 -0.43 6.56
N LYS A 196 -23.95 0.82 6.18
CA LYS A 196 -24.76 2.02 6.40
C LYS A 196 -24.84 2.85 5.13
N LYS A 197 -25.80 3.76 5.04
CA LYS A 197 -25.80 4.77 3.97
C LYS A 197 -24.62 5.71 4.14
N VAL A 198 -24.04 6.18 3.04
CA VAL A 198 -22.90 7.09 3.09
C VAL A 198 -23.19 8.33 2.25
N PHE A 199 -23.03 9.50 2.87
CA PHE A 199 -22.92 10.76 2.17
C PHE A 199 -21.45 11.16 2.10
N LEU A 200 -20.87 11.11 0.91
CA LEU A 200 -19.47 11.44 0.67
C LEU A 200 -19.34 12.76 -0.08
N GLU A 201 -18.74 13.75 0.57
CA GLU A 201 -18.37 15.03 -0.01
C GLU A 201 -16.85 15.07 -0.25
N LEU A 202 -16.43 15.32 -1.49
CA LEU A 202 -15.02 15.38 -1.88
C LEU A 202 -14.64 16.75 -2.42
N PHE A 203 -13.56 17.32 -1.89
CA PHE A 203 -12.92 18.53 -2.41
C PHE A 203 -11.55 18.23 -2.98
N VAL A 204 -11.11 19.06 -3.93
CA VAL A 204 -9.75 18.99 -4.47
C VAL A 204 -9.01 20.28 -4.13
N LYS A 205 -7.96 20.17 -3.32
CA LYS A 205 -7.12 21.30 -2.89
C LYS A 205 -5.70 21.11 -3.45
N VAL A 206 -5.05 22.20 -3.85
CA VAL A 206 -3.64 22.17 -4.20
C VAL A 206 -2.85 22.42 -2.91
N ASN A 207 -1.89 21.55 -2.62
CA ASN A 207 -0.91 21.72 -1.55
C ASN A 207 0.47 21.46 -2.16
N GLU A 208 1.15 22.54 -2.54
CA GLU A 208 2.43 22.45 -3.23
C GLU A 208 3.47 21.79 -2.31
N ASN A 209 4.24 20.85 -2.86
CA ASN A 209 5.35 20.19 -2.17
C ASN A 209 4.98 19.48 -0.85
N TRP A 210 3.72 19.05 -0.68
CA TRP A 210 3.29 18.41 0.56
C TRP A 210 4.11 17.14 0.90
N ARG A 211 4.67 16.46 -0.10
CA ARG A 211 5.50 15.25 0.06
C ARG A 211 6.89 15.52 0.65
N THR A 212 7.31 16.78 0.69
CA THR A 212 8.57 17.21 1.33
C THR A 212 8.34 18.03 2.59
N ASP A 213 7.10 18.44 2.87
CA ASP A 213 6.73 19.11 4.11
C ASP A 213 6.50 18.10 5.24
N ALA A 214 7.40 18.07 6.21
CA ALA A 214 7.34 17.19 7.38
C ALA A 214 6.03 17.34 8.17
N LYS A 215 5.45 18.54 8.25
CA LYS A 215 4.17 18.76 8.94
C LYS A 215 3.02 18.14 8.16
N ALA A 216 3.04 18.27 6.83
CA ALA A 216 2.04 17.65 5.97
C ALA A 216 2.15 16.12 6.03
N LEU A 217 3.36 15.56 5.96
CA LEU A 217 3.60 14.12 6.08
C LEU A 217 3.10 13.56 7.42
N THR A 218 3.41 14.24 8.53
CA THR A 218 2.91 13.86 9.87
C THR A 218 1.38 13.89 9.92
N ARG A 219 0.77 14.96 9.40
CA ARG A 219 -0.70 15.10 9.36
C ARG A 219 -1.37 14.02 8.51
N PHE A 220 -0.69 13.53 7.47
CA PHE A 220 -1.18 12.47 6.59
C PHE A 220 -0.83 11.06 7.07
N GLY A 221 -0.14 10.93 8.21
CA GLY A 221 0.17 9.63 8.81
C GLY A 221 1.41 8.94 8.24
N TYR A 222 2.31 9.67 7.57
CA TYR A 222 3.60 9.17 7.08
C TYR A 222 4.73 9.39 8.09
N GLN A 223 4.58 8.78 9.28
CA GLN A 223 5.61 8.72 10.31
C GLN A 223 5.98 7.27 10.63
#